data_AF-A0A8S3DGD7-F1
#
_entry.id   AF-A0A8S3DGD7-F1
#
_cell.length_a   1.000
_cell.length_b   1.000
_cell.length_c   1.000
_cell.angle_alpha   90.00
_cell.angle_beta   90.00
_cell.angle_gamma   90.00
#
_symmetry.space_group_name_H-M   'P 1'
#
loop_
_entity.id
_entity.type
_entity.pdbx_description
1 polymer ?
#
loop_
_entity_poly.entity_id
_entity_poly.type
_entity_poly.pdbx_seq_one_letter_code
_entity_poly.pdbx_strand_id
1 'polypeptide(L)'
;MEQILNEPKTFKQLDEDPTIQKEDKLQRKLLRLKSIGFLTDSEYKFTRPAGSQHGKAYGLPKIDKDGVPLRSIISACGTFNDKLSKLLANKLKYLRAGPTIVIDTFKFVKELQNLKLNTTNIKMVPFDIISLFTRVPLARTIDLILDKMYEPTHTCSFSELKRAD
;
A
#
# COMPACT_ATOMS: atom_id res chain seq x y z
N MET A 1 9.76 -13.62 16.17
CA MET A 1 8.46 -13.22 15.58
C MET A 1 7.42 -12.95 16.66
N GLU A 2 7.26 -13.83 17.64
CA GLU A 2 6.31 -13.64 18.75
C GLU A 2 6.49 -12.29 19.48
N GLN A 3 7.72 -11.90 19.80
CA GLN A 3 8.00 -10.57 20.40
C GLN A 3 7.50 -9.39 19.55
N ILE A 4 7.50 -9.51 18.22
CA ILE A 4 7.01 -8.46 17.30
C ILE A 4 5.48 -8.47 17.27
N LEU A 5 4.85 -9.65 17.24
CA LEU A 5 3.40 -9.80 17.16
C LEU A 5 2.69 -9.51 18.49
N ASN A 6 3.39 -9.65 19.61
CA ASN A 6 2.88 -9.34 20.94
C ASN A 6 3.01 -7.86 21.32
N GLU A 7 3.44 -6.98 20.40
CA GLU A 7 3.52 -5.55 20.65
C GLU A 7 2.11 -4.91 20.58
N PRO A 8 1.52 -4.49 21.72
CA PRO A 8 0.11 -4.10 21.78
C PRO A 8 -0.20 -2.76 21.09
N LYS A 9 0.84 -1.94 20.83
CA LYS A 9 0.71 -0.69 20.07
C LYS A 9 0.51 -0.93 18.57
N THR A 10 0.94 -2.09 18.08
CA THR A 10 1.01 -2.40 16.65
C THR A 10 0.01 -3.49 16.27
N PHE A 11 -0.17 -4.49 17.12
CA PHE A 11 -1.04 -5.64 16.87
C PHE A 11 -2.07 -5.82 17.98
N LYS A 12 -3.29 -6.20 17.57
CA LYS A 12 -4.36 -6.60 18.46
C LYS A 12 -4.68 -8.06 18.22
N GLN A 13 -4.66 -8.85 19.29
CA GLN A 13 -5.12 -10.23 19.25
C GLN A 13 -6.63 -10.27 19.01
N LEU A 14 -7.08 -11.19 18.15
CA LEU A 14 -8.48 -11.42 17.86
C LEU A 14 -8.88 -12.79 18.41
N ASP A 15 -10.11 -12.89 18.88
CA ASP A 15 -10.66 -14.14 19.41
C ASP A 15 -11.09 -15.10 18.29
N GLU A 16 -11.40 -14.57 17.11
CA GLU A 16 -11.89 -15.33 15.95
C GLU A 16 -11.26 -14.82 14.64
N ASP A 17 -11.17 -15.71 13.64
CA ASP A 17 -10.71 -15.34 12.29
C ASP A 17 -11.83 -14.59 11.53
N PRO A 18 -11.66 -13.29 11.24
CA PRO A 18 -12.68 -12.51 10.55
C PRO A 18 -12.67 -12.69 9.02
N THR A 19 -11.87 -13.62 8.48
CA THR A 19 -11.63 -13.74 7.03
C THR A 19 -12.92 -13.93 6.23
N ILE A 20 -13.78 -14.87 6.63
CA ILE A 20 -15.06 -15.14 5.94
C ILE A 20 -15.98 -13.90 6.04
N GLN A 21 -16.10 -13.31 7.22
CA GLN A 21 -16.93 -12.12 7.43
C GLN A 21 -16.49 -10.93 6.55
N LYS A 22 -15.17 -10.72 6.43
CA LYS A 22 -14.58 -9.68 5.57
C LYS A 22 -14.77 -10.00 4.09
N GLU A 23 -14.62 -11.26 3.69
CA GLU A 23 -14.90 -11.73 2.34
C GLU A 23 -16.35 -11.41 1.94
N ASP A 24 -17.33 -11.82 2.74
CA ASP A 24 -18.75 -11.58 2.47
C ASP A 24 -19.09 -10.09 2.38
N LYS A 25 -18.53 -9.29 3.30
CA LYS A 25 -18.69 -7.83 3.27
C LYS A 25 -18.13 -7.25 1.98
N LEU A 26 -16.98 -7.72 1.52
CA LEU A 26 -16.38 -7.26 0.27
C LEU A 26 -17.19 -7.70 -0.95
N GLN A 27 -17.62 -8.96 -1.01
CA GLN A 27 -18.45 -9.46 -2.11
C GLN A 27 -19.73 -8.64 -2.29
N ARG A 28 -20.44 -8.33 -1.19
CA ARG A 28 -21.63 -7.46 -1.22
C ARG A 28 -21.33 -6.07 -1.78
N LYS A 29 -20.19 -5.48 -1.37
CA LYS A 29 -19.77 -4.15 -1.86
C LYS A 29 -19.45 -4.19 -3.36
N LEU A 30 -18.71 -5.21 -3.82
CA LEU A 30 -18.36 -5.38 -5.23
C LEU A 30 -19.60 -5.62 -6.09
N LEU A 31 -20.56 -6.40 -5.60
CA LEU A 31 -21.83 -6.64 -6.30
C LEU A 31 -22.62 -5.34 -6.48
N ARG A 32 -22.70 -4.51 -5.42
CA ARG A 32 -23.31 -3.17 -5.52
C ARG A 32 -22.58 -2.27 -6.52
N LEU A 33 -21.24 -2.30 -6.53
CA LEU A 33 -20.47 -1.48 -7.48
C LEU A 33 -20.67 -1.94 -8.93
N LYS A 34 -20.82 -3.24 -9.16
CA LYS A 34 -21.21 -3.78 -10.46
C LYS A 34 -22.64 -3.35 -10.85
N SER A 35 -23.60 -3.43 -9.92
CA SER A 35 -25.00 -3.13 -10.24
C SER A 35 -25.23 -1.67 -10.62
N ILE A 36 -24.43 -0.74 -10.08
CA ILE A 36 -24.47 0.69 -10.46
C ILE A 36 -23.59 1.03 -11.68
N GLY A 37 -22.99 0.02 -12.33
CA GLY A 37 -22.13 0.21 -13.51
C GLY A 37 -20.72 0.74 -13.23
N PHE A 38 -20.29 0.82 -11.97
CA PHE A 38 -18.95 1.30 -11.62
C PHE A 38 -17.86 0.27 -11.92
N LEU A 39 -18.18 -1.03 -11.79
CA LEU A 39 -17.29 -2.12 -12.19
C LEU A 39 -17.83 -2.80 -13.43
N THR A 40 -16.93 -3.05 -14.39
CA THR A 40 -17.21 -3.95 -15.51
C THR A 40 -17.38 -5.39 -15.04
N ASP A 41 -18.00 -6.23 -15.86
CA ASP A 41 -18.21 -7.64 -15.52
C ASP A 41 -16.87 -8.40 -15.34
N SER A 42 -15.86 -8.05 -16.15
CA SER A 42 -14.51 -8.62 -16.06
C SER A 42 -13.80 -8.19 -14.77
N GLU A 43 -13.88 -6.91 -14.39
CA GLU A 43 -13.31 -6.42 -13.13
C GLU A 43 -14.00 -7.03 -11.92
N TYR A 44 -15.33 -7.15 -11.95
CA TYR A 44 -16.07 -7.82 -10.89
C TYR A 44 -15.63 -9.29 -10.75
N LYS A 45 -15.59 -10.04 -11.86
CA LYS A 45 -15.14 -11.44 -11.86
C LYS A 45 -13.69 -11.57 -11.37
N PHE A 46 -12.82 -10.66 -11.77
CA PHE A 46 -11.43 -10.64 -11.32
C PHE A 46 -11.30 -10.34 -9.83
N THR A 47 -12.03 -9.36 -9.32
CA THR A 47 -11.89 -8.88 -7.94
C THR A 47 -12.70 -9.64 -6.91
N ARG A 48 -13.74 -10.38 -7.33
CA ARG A 48 -14.57 -11.16 -6.42
C ARG A 48 -13.73 -12.23 -5.70
N PRO A 49 -13.57 -12.13 -4.37
CA PRO A 49 -12.89 -13.16 -3.61
C PRO A 49 -13.72 -14.43 -3.50
N ALA A 50 -13.05 -15.58 -3.37
CA ALA A 50 -13.66 -16.86 -3.08
C ALA A 50 -12.61 -17.72 -2.36
N GLY A 51 -12.94 -18.25 -1.18
CA GLY A 51 -12.04 -19.12 -0.42
C GLY A 51 -10.79 -18.40 0.08
N SER A 52 -10.96 -17.18 0.61
CA SER A 52 -9.86 -16.36 1.09
C SER A 52 -9.17 -16.97 2.31
N GLN A 53 -7.88 -16.68 2.47
CA GLN A 53 -7.09 -17.02 3.64
C GLN A 53 -6.77 -15.76 4.45
N HIS A 54 -6.50 -15.93 5.75
CA HIS A 54 -5.95 -14.85 6.55
C HIS A 54 -4.52 -14.50 6.10
N GLY A 55 -4.10 -13.26 6.39
CA GLY A 55 -2.73 -12.84 6.16
C GLY A 55 -1.73 -13.65 6.98
N LYS A 56 -0.51 -13.82 6.47
CA LYS A 56 0.55 -14.58 7.15
C LYS A 56 1.72 -13.66 7.48
N ALA A 57 2.11 -13.61 8.75
CA ALA A 57 3.27 -12.86 9.20
C ALA A 57 4.51 -13.76 9.25
N TYR A 58 5.63 -13.30 8.70
CA TYR A 58 6.92 -13.98 8.80
C TYR A 58 8.07 -12.98 8.85
N GLY A 59 9.23 -13.40 9.36
CA GLY A 59 10.41 -12.56 9.48
C GLY A 59 11.48 -12.98 8.47
N LEU A 60 12.08 -12.03 7.77
CA LEU A 60 13.30 -12.25 6.98
C LEU A 60 14.51 -11.64 7.70
N PRO A 61 15.64 -12.34 7.81
CA PRO A 61 16.84 -11.79 8.45
C PRO A 61 17.41 -10.61 7.66
N LYS A 62 17.76 -9.53 8.35
CA LYS A 62 18.57 -8.44 7.79
C LYS A 62 20.05 -8.73 8.05
N ILE A 63 20.66 -9.53 7.18
CA ILE A 63 22.06 -9.98 7.30
C ILE A 63 23.09 -8.85 7.26
N ASP A 64 22.69 -7.69 6.74
CA ASP A 64 23.50 -6.47 6.61
C ASP A 64 23.56 -5.62 7.88
N LYS A 65 22.94 -6.07 8.99
CA LYS A 65 22.84 -5.33 10.25
C LYS A 65 23.34 -6.17 11.42
N ASP A 66 24.02 -5.51 12.36
CA ASP A 66 24.48 -6.14 13.61
C ASP A 66 23.30 -6.75 14.38
N GLY A 67 23.52 -7.94 14.93
CA GLY A 67 22.48 -8.72 15.61
C GLY A 67 21.43 -9.35 14.68
N VAL A 68 21.57 -9.20 13.35
CA VAL A 68 20.72 -9.80 12.30
C VAL A 68 19.21 -9.67 12.62
N PRO A 69 18.70 -8.44 12.83
CA PRO A 69 17.30 -8.24 13.19
C PRO A 69 16.36 -8.73 12.08
N LEU A 70 15.16 -9.17 12.47
CA LEU A 70 14.13 -9.60 11.52
C LEU A 70 13.43 -8.40 10.87
N ARG A 71 13.25 -8.45 9.55
CA ARG A 71 12.28 -7.66 8.80
C ARG A 71 10.95 -8.41 8.82
N SER A 72 10.01 -7.95 9.62
CA SER A 72 8.64 -8.48 9.62
C SER A 72 7.97 -8.18 8.28
N ILE A 73 7.31 -9.18 7.70
CA ILE A 73 6.53 -9.10 6.46
C ILE A 73 5.16 -9.71 6.71
N ILE A 74 4.13 -8.99 6.26
CA ILE A 74 2.75 -9.50 6.22
C ILE A 74 2.43 -9.86 4.77
N SER A 75 2.31 -11.15 4.48
CA SER A 75 1.80 -11.61 3.18
C SER A 75 0.30 -11.45 3.12
N ALA A 76 -0.16 -10.69 2.14
CA ALA A 76 -1.57 -10.54 1.79
C ALA A 76 -2.00 -11.47 0.63
N CYS A 77 -1.12 -12.37 0.17
CA CYS A 77 -1.44 -13.28 -0.93
C CYS A 77 -2.61 -14.18 -0.57
N GLY A 78 -3.63 -14.24 -1.43
CA GLY A 78 -4.82 -15.06 -1.19
C GLY A 78 -5.76 -14.51 -0.11
N THR A 79 -5.51 -13.32 0.42
CA THR A 79 -6.48 -12.62 1.28
C THR A 79 -7.66 -12.09 0.48
N PHE A 80 -8.76 -11.82 1.19
CA PHE A 80 -10.02 -11.39 0.57
C PHE A 80 -9.89 -10.14 -0.31
N ASN A 81 -8.91 -9.27 -0.06
CA ASN A 81 -8.68 -8.04 -0.82
C ASN A 81 -7.48 -8.09 -1.79
N ASP A 82 -6.81 -9.24 -1.98
CA ASP A 82 -5.60 -9.36 -2.83
C ASP A 82 -5.88 -8.90 -4.28
N LYS A 83 -6.85 -9.53 -4.95
CA LYS A 83 -7.17 -9.21 -6.36
C LYS A 83 -7.72 -7.80 -6.52
N LEU A 84 -8.51 -7.31 -5.55
CA LEU A 84 -8.96 -5.91 -5.55
C LEU A 84 -7.78 -4.94 -5.45
N SER A 85 -6.80 -5.23 -4.59
CA SER A 85 -5.60 -4.40 -4.42
C SER A 85 -4.78 -4.35 -5.71
N LYS A 86 -4.68 -5.47 -6.45
CA LYS A 86 -4.05 -5.52 -7.79
C LYS A 86 -4.80 -4.66 -8.81
N LEU A 87 -6.14 -4.73 -8.84
CA LEU A 87 -6.94 -3.88 -9.72
C LEU A 87 -6.71 -2.39 -9.42
N LEU A 88 -6.75 -2.00 -8.14
CA LEU A 88 -6.51 -0.62 -7.71
C LEU A 88 -5.08 -0.16 -8.06
N ALA A 89 -4.07 -0.98 -7.79
CA ALA A 89 -2.69 -0.66 -8.12
C ALA A 89 -2.48 -0.43 -9.63
N ASN A 90 -3.18 -1.20 -10.46
CA ASN A 90 -3.17 -1.02 -11.91
C ASN A 90 -3.86 0.27 -12.33
N LYS A 91 -5.06 0.56 -11.79
CA LYS A 91 -5.78 1.81 -12.07
C LYS A 91 -4.98 3.03 -11.63
N LEU A 92 -4.32 2.99 -10.48
CA LEU A 92 -3.53 4.10 -9.93
C LEU A 92 -2.10 4.16 -10.49
N LYS A 93 -1.72 3.29 -11.44
CA LYS A 93 -0.35 3.21 -11.93
C LYS A 93 0.15 4.53 -12.52
N TYR A 94 -0.71 5.27 -13.22
CA TYR A 94 -0.34 6.54 -13.86
C TYR A 94 0.04 7.63 -12.83
N LEU A 95 -0.50 7.56 -11.60
CA LEU A 95 -0.18 8.53 -10.53
C LEU A 95 1.23 8.34 -9.94
N ARG A 96 1.88 7.21 -10.22
CA ARG A 96 3.24 6.89 -9.74
C ARG A 96 4.34 7.45 -10.64
N ALA A 97 4.01 8.03 -11.79
CA ALA A 97 4.98 8.66 -12.66
C ALA A 97 5.13 10.15 -12.33
N GLY A 98 6.36 10.64 -12.30
CA GLY A 98 6.66 12.05 -12.07
C GLY A 98 8.12 12.38 -12.37
N PRO A 99 8.44 13.66 -12.62
CA PRO A 99 9.80 14.09 -12.96
C PRO A 99 10.82 13.88 -11.84
N THR A 100 10.35 13.69 -10.60
CA THR A 100 11.19 13.46 -9.42
C THR A 100 11.33 11.98 -9.06
N ILE A 101 10.78 11.07 -9.88
CA ILE A 101 10.79 9.63 -9.62
C ILE A 101 11.70 8.95 -10.63
N VAL A 102 12.72 8.27 -10.12
CA VAL A 102 13.61 7.43 -10.94
C VAL A 102 13.19 5.98 -10.81
N ILE A 103 13.07 5.30 -11.95
CA ILE A 103 12.43 3.97 -12.05
C ILE A 103 13.38 2.86 -11.57
N ASP A 104 14.68 3.03 -11.79
CA ASP A 104 15.70 2.05 -11.46
C ASP A 104 17.06 2.70 -11.20
N THR A 105 17.95 1.93 -10.57
CA THR A 105 19.29 2.38 -10.18
C THR A 105 20.18 2.72 -11.39
N PHE A 106 20.03 2.04 -12.52
CA PHE A 106 20.86 2.30 -13.70
C PHE A 106 20.51 3.64 -14.34
N LYS A 107 19.22 3.95 -14.45
CA LYS A 107 18.73 5.25 -14.90
C LYS A 107 19.20 6.36 -13.95
N PHE A 108 19.13 6.13 -12.64
CA PHE A 108 19.62 7.09 -11.65
C PHE A 108 21.10 7.41 -11.85
N VAL A 109 21.96 6.38 -11.98
CA VAL A 109 23.40 6.57 -12.21
C VAL A 109 23.66 7.31 -13.51
N LYS A 110 22.94 6.97 -14.59
CA LYS A 110 23.08 7.64 -15.88
C LYS A 110 22.67 9.12 -15.81
N GLU A 111 21.57 9.44 -15.14
CA GLU A 111 21.13 10.84 -14.95
C GLU A 111 22.14 11.62 -14.11
N LEU A 112 22.67 11.02 -13.05
CA LEU A 112 23.69 11.62 -12.19
C LEU A 112 25.01 11.88 -12.92
N GLN A 113 25.44 10.98 -13.81
CA GLN A 113 26.65 11.17 -14.63
C GLN A 113 26.50 12.26 -15.68
N ASN A 114 25.29 12.45 -16.21
CA ASN A 114 24.99 13.48 -17.21
C ASN A 114 24.70 14.86 -16.60
N LEU A 115 24.49 14.94 -15.29
CA LEU A 115 24.26 16.17 -14.57
C LEU A 115 25.52 17.05 -14.59
N LYS A 116 25.47 18.12 -15.39
CA LYS A 116 26.53 19.14 -15.43
C LYS A 116 26.37 20.07 -14.24
N LEU A 117 27.06 19.74 -13.15
CA LEU A 117 27.03 20.48 -11.90
C LEU A 117 28.36 21.20 -11.69
N ASN A 118 28.30 22.45 -11.22
CA ASN A 118 29.50 23.16 -10.78
C ASN A 118 29.92 22.60 -9.40
N THR A 119 30.85 21.66 -9.40
CA THR A 119 31.25 20.88 -8.22
C THR A 119 31.94 21.71 -7.13
N THR A 120 32.32 22.96 -7.40
CA THR A 120 33.07 23.79 -6.44
C THR A 120 32.24 24.18 -5.21
N ASN A 121 30.91 24.23 -5.31
CA ASN A 121 30.02 24.67 -4.22
C ASN A 121 28.80 23.75 -3.99
N ILE A 122 28.87 22.48 -4.39
CA ILE A 122 27.73 21.55 -4.28
C ILE A 122 28.00 20.50 -3.21
N LYS A 123 27.01 20.25 -2.35
CA LYS A 123 27.02 19.18 -1.36
C LYS A 123 25.91 18.19 -1.67
N MET A 124 26.24 16.90 -1.63
CA MET A 124 25.26 15.83 -1.67
C MET A 124 24.86 15.47 -0.24
N VAL A 125 23.56 15.44 0.04
CA VAL A 125 23.02 15.08 1.35
C VAL A 125 22.10 13.87 1.17
N PRO A 126 22.48 12.67 1.65
CA PRO A 126 21.62 11.50 1.58
C PRO A 126 20.53 11.59 2.66
N PHE A 127 19.30 11.29 2.27
CA PHE A 127 18.17 11.12 3.17
C PHE A 127 17.64 9.69 3.07
N ASP A 128 17.30 9.10 4.21
CA ASP A 128 16.66 7.79 4.28
C ASP A 128 15.35 7.89 5.07
N ILE A 129 14.34 7.14 4.63
CA ILE A 129 13.03 7.11 5.27
C ILE A 129 12.94 5.90 6.19
N ILE A 130 12.78 6.16 7.48
CA ILE A 130 12.57 5.12 8.47
C ILE A 130 11.10 4.66 8.43
N SER A 131 10.90 3.35 8.34
CA SER A 131 9.58 2.71 8.47
C SER A 131 8.54 3.18 7.44
N LEU A 132 8.96 3.31 6.18
CA LEU A 132 8.13 3.81 5.08
C LEU A 132 6.73 3.15 5.00
N PHE A 133 6.64 1.83 5.18
CA PHE A 133 5.36 1.12 5.04
C PHE A 133 4.41 1.31 6.22
N THR A 134 4.92 1.53 7.43
CA THR A 134 4.08 1.64 8.64
C THR A 134 3.77 3.08 9.03
N ARG A 135 4.45 4.07 8.44
CA ARG A 135 4.28 5.50 8.72
C ARG A 135 3.62 6.29 7.59
N VAL A 136 2.87 5.64 6.71
CA VAL A 136 2.10 6.33 5.67
C VAL A 136 0.87 7.01 6.30
N PRO A 137 0.68 8.33 6.18
CA PRO A 137 -0.49 9.02 6.70
C PRO A 137 -1.72 8.72 5.82
N LEU A 138 -2.34 7.57 6.06
CA LEU A 138 -3.34 6.98 5.15
C LEU A 138 -4.44 7.96 4.70
N ALA A 139 -5.04 8.72 5.62
CA ALA A 139 -6.09 9.68 5.28
C ALA A 139 -5.57 10.74 4.30
N ARG A 140 -4.45 11.40 4.63
CA ARG A 140 -3.85 12.40 3.75
C ARG A 140 -3.43 11.82 2.40
N THR A 141 -2.92 10.59 2.40
CA THR A 141 -2.56 9.90 1.14
C THR A 141 -3.79 9.61 0.29
N ILE A 142 -4.91 9.21 0.88
CA ILE A 142 -6.18 9.00 0.17
C ILE A 142 -6.67 10.31 -0.43
N ASP A 143 -6.68 11.39 0.34
CA ASP A 143 -7.10 12.72 -0.14
C ASP A 143 -6.24 13.17 -1.33
N LEU A 144 -4.91 13.04 -1.23
CA LEU A 144 -3.98 13.37 -2.31
C LEU A 144 -4.22 12.53 -3.57
N ILE A 145 -4.62 11.27 -3.43
CA ILE A 145 -4.96 10.43 -4.58
C ILE A 145 -6.26 10.93 -5.22
N LEU A 146 -7.28 11.22 -4.41
CA LEU A 146 -8.57 11.71 -4.91
C LEU A 146 -8.42 13.08 -5.59
N ASP A 147 -7.66 14.01 -5.01
CA ASP A 147 -7.33 15.32 -5.60
C ASP A 147 -6.69 15.15 -7.00
N LYS A 148 -5.76 14.20 -7.14
CA LYS A 148 -5.11 13.90 -8.42
C LYS A 148 -6.02 13.20 -9.43
N MET A 149 -7.06 12.52 -8.97
CA MET A 149 -7.99 11.79 -9.83
C MET A 149 -9.17 12.65 -10.30
N TYR A 150 -9.66 13.54 -9.44
CA TYR A 150 -10.95 14.22 -9.61
C TYR A 150 -10.87 15.75 -9.43
N GLU A 151 -9.66 16.31 -9.30
CA GLU A 151 -9.39 17.70 -8.95
C GLU A 151 -9.75 18.06 -7.50
N PRO A 152 -9.17 19.13 -6.91
CA PRO A 152 -9.38 19.45 -5.48
C PRO A 152 -10.83 19.77 -5.09
N THR A 153 -11.69 20.10 -6.06
CA THR A 153 -13.10 20.44 -5.86
C THR A 153 -14.03 19.26 -6.11
N HIS A 154 -13.62 18.05 -5.71
CA HIS A 154 -14.45 16.85 -5.88
C HIS A 154 -15.42 16.63 -4.70
N THR A 155 -16.61 16.10 -4.97
CA THR A 155 -17.60 15.74 -3.93
C THR A 155 -17.37 14.38 -3.29
N CYS A 156 -16.28 13.68 -3.64
CA CYS A 156 -15.90 12.41 -3.05
C CYS A 156 -15.46 12.61 -1.59
N SER A 157 -16.42 12.72 -0.67
CA SER A 157 -16.13 12.76 0.76
C SER A 157 -15.61 11.40 1.21
N PHE A 158 -14.39 11.33 1.75
CA PHE A 158 -14.04 10.26 2.67
C PHE A 158 -14.91 10.44 3.91
N SER A 159 -16.11 9.86 3.90
CA SER A 159 -17.00 9.90 5.06
C SER A 159 -16.25 9.25 6.23
N GLU A 160 -16.08 9.99 7.31
CA GLU A 160 -15.49 9.53 8.57
C GLU A 160 -16.23 8.28 9.07
N LEU A 161 -15.83 7.11 8.60
CA LEU A 161 -16.15 5.85 9.26
C LEU A 161 -15.37 5.88 10.57
N LYS A 162 -16.04 6.38 11.63
CA LYS A 162 -15.64 6.45 13.04
C LYS A 162 -14.28 5.80 13.31
N ARG A 163 -13.26 6.65 13.45
CA ARG A 163 -12.04 6.31 14.18
C ARG A 163 -12.46 6.10 15.63
N ALA A 164 -12.58 4.83 16.03
CA ALA A 164 -12.27 4.48 17.41
C ALA A 164 -10.75 4.31 17.44
N ASP A 165 -10.13 4.98 18.40
CA ASP A 165 -8.68 5.05 18.66
C ASP A 165 -7.97 3.69 18.64
#